data_AF-A0A662W4J4-F1
#
_entry.id   AF-A0A662W4J4-F1
#
_cell.length_a   1.000
_cell.length_b   1.000
_cell.length_c   1.000
_cell.angle_alpha   90.00
_cell.angle_beta   90.00
_cell.angle_gamma   90.00
#
_symmetry.space_group_name_H-M   'P 1'
#
loop_
_entity.id
_entity.type
_entity.pdbx_description
1 polymer ?
#
loop_
_entity_poly.entity_id
_entity_poly.type
_entity_poly.pdbx_seq_one_letter_code
_entity_poly.pdbx_strand_id
1 'polypeptide(L)'
;MRNWKCIGVLMLATIISAPIAIAGAAKPPWWPDDLITPPLDCDLNGDGLLEDVNYDGKFNFGDVVYLFNNLENLTSIGWTPFYDFNHDGTLNFGDVVALFKML
;
A
#
# COMPACT_ATOMS: atom_id res chain seq x y z
N MET A 1 -14.94 15.30 8.34
CA MET A 1 -13.54 15.65 8.65
C MET A 1 -12.72 14.47 8.12
N ARG A 2 -12.14 14.59 6.92
CA ARG A 2 -11.34 13.52 6.31
C ARG A 2 -9.98 13.53 7.02
N ASN A 3 -9.57 12.37 7.54
CA ASN A 3 -8.36 12.20 8.32
C ASN A 3 -7.17 12.25 7.34
N TRP A 4 -6.41 13.34 7.34
CA TRP A 4 -5.35 13.62 6.36
C TRP A 4 -4.03 12.87 6.63
N LYS A 5 -4.08 11.69 7.26
CA LYS A 5 -2.88 10.92 7.62
C LYS A 5 -2.32 10.10 6.45
N CYS A 6 -3.17 9.70 5.50
CA CYS A 6 -2.76 8.84 4.39
C CYS A 6 -2.82 9.55 3.02
N ILE A 7 -3.37 10.77 2.99
CA ILE A 7 -3.41 11.65 1.81
C ILE A 7 -2.27 12.66 1.99
N GLY A 8 -1.11 12.40 1.38
CA GLY A 8 0.16 13.03 1.74
C GLY A 8 0.20 14.57 1.82
N VAL A 9 1.16 15.06 2.63
CA VAL A 9 2.17 16.10 2.34
C VAL A 9 2.66 16.68 3.68
N LEU A 10 3.89 16.32 4.08
CA LEU A 10 4.98 17.19 4.54
C LEU A 10 6.06 16.34 5.22
N MET A 11 6.98 15.76 4.44
CA MET A 11 8.30 15.41 4.95
C MET A 11 9.33 16.30 4.28
N LEU A 12 9.63 17.41 4.94
CA LEU A 12 10.99 17.94 4.94
C LEU A 12 11.87 16.87 5.59
N ALA A 13 12.55 16.04 4.81
CA ALA A 13 13.84 15.45 5.21
C ALA A 13 14.44 14.56 4.10
N THR A 14 15.52 15.10 3.53
CA THR A 14 16.81 14.40 3.39
C THR A 14 16.91 13.18 2.47
N ILE A 15 17.45 13.49 1.29
CA ILE A 15 18.29 12.69 0.38
C ILE A 15 18.86 11.41 1.01
N ILE A 16 18.41 10.24 0.54
CA ILE A 16 19.25 9.04 0.50
C ILE A 16 18.96 8.26 -0.78
N SER A 17 20.03 7.86 -1.46
CA SER A 17 20.03 7.19 -2.75
C SER A 17 19.70 5.71 -2.62
N ALA A 18 18.83 5.17 -3.47
CA ALA A 18 18.90 3.77 -3.93
C ALA A 18 17.98 3.55 -5.15
N PRO A 19 18.27 2.54 -6.01
CA PRO A 19 18.14 2.69 -7.45
C PRO A 19 16.98 1.89 -8.08
N ILE A 20 16.63 2.31 -9.31
CA ILE A 20 15.92 1.58 -10.37
C ILE A 20 14.44 1.27 -10.08
N ALA A 21 13.55 2.20 -10.42
CA ALA A 21 12.17 1.87 -10.73
C ALA A 21 12.07 1.47 -12.21
N ILE A 22 11.84 0.17 -12.45
CA ILE A 22 11.48 -0.38 -13.75
C ILE A 22 10.10 0.15 -14.12
N ALA A 23 10.02 0.82 -15.26
CA ALA A 23 8.79 1.38 -15.82
C ALA A 23 7.80 0.27 -16.16
N GLY A 24 6.52 0.43 -15.79
CA GLY A 24 5.51 -0.50 -16.31
C GLY A 24 4.09 -0.46 -15.77
N ALA A 25 3.65 0.52 -14.98
CA ALA A 25 2.21 0.67 -14.70
C ALA A 25 1.87 2.15 -14.61
N ALA A 26 0.91 2.59 -15.42
CA ALA A 26 0.48 3.97 -15.42
C ALA A 26 -0.20 4.27 -14.07
N LYS A 27 0.54 5.00 -13.24
CA LYS A 27 0.08 5.69 -12.05
C LYS A 27 -1.33 6.27 -12.26
N PRO A 28 -2.32 5.99 -11.39
CA PRO A 28 -3.65 6.56 -11.55
C PRO A 28 -3.60 8.09 -11.49
N PRO A 29 -4.48 8.82 -12.21
CA PRO A 29 -4.42 10.28 -12.36
C PRO A 29 -4.44 11.06 -11.03
N TRP A 30 -4.84 10.41 -9.95
CA TRP A 30 -5.01 10.98 -8.62
C TRP A 30 -3.83 10.70 -7.66
N TRP A 31 -2.81 9.96 -8.11
CA TRP A 31 -1.61 9.68 -7.31
C TRP A 31 -0.57 10.82 -7.46
N PRO A 32 0.29 11.11 -6.49
CA PRO A 32 1.40 12.08 -6.63
C PRO A 32 2.63 11.49 -7.37
N ASP A 33 3.21 12.20 -8.35
CA ASP A 33 4.33 11.70 -9.23
C ASP A 33 5.63 11.38 -8.48
N ASP A 34 5.70 11.84 -7.23
CA ASP A 34 6.85 11.82 -6.33
C ASP A 34 6.85 10.62 -5.35
N LEU A 35 5.77 9.82 -5.30
CA LEU A 35 5.70 8.63 -4.46
C LEU A 35 6.08 7.36 -5.25
N ILE A 36 7.39 7.03 -5.24
CA ILE A 36 7.93 5.74 -5.72
C ILE A 36 7.65 4.60 -4.73
N THR A 37 7.32 4.92 -3.48
CA THR A 37 6.97 3.99 -2.41
C THR A 37 5.58 4.34 -1.84
N PRO A 38 4.74 3.34 -1.51
CA PRO A 38 3.50 3.60 -0.81
C PRO A 38 3.78 4.27 0.56
N PRO A 39 2.84 5.06 1.11
CA PRO A 39 3.07 5.81 2.34
C PRO A 39 3.26 4.84 3.52
N LEU A 40 4.44 4.86 4.15
CA LEU A 40 4.75 4.07 5.36
C LEU A 40 3.77 4.34 6.51
N ASP A 41 3.07 5.47 6.51
CA ASP A 41 2.04 5.81 7.49
C ASP A 41 0.80 4.89 7.42
N CYS A 42 0.74 3.98 6.44
CA CYS A 42 -0.29 2.95 6.30
C CYS A 42 0.10 1.62 6.95
N ASP A 43 1.35 1.48 7.41
CA ASP A 43 1.80 0.42 8.31
C ASP A 43 1.39 0.81 9.74
N LEU A 44 0.32 0.19 10.22
CA LEU A 44 -0.27 0.54 11.52
C LEU A 44 0.36 -0.25 12.67
N ASN A 45 1.08 -1.33 12.36
CA ASN A 45 1.60 -2.26 13.36
C ASN A 45 3.16 -2.26 13.44
N GLY A 46 3.84 -1.66 12.46
CA GLY A 46 5.29 -1.52 12.35
C GLY A 46 6.02 -2.73 11.76
N ASP A 47 5.35 -3.63 11.04
CA ASP A 47 5.94 -4.85 10.46
C ASP A 47 6.43 -4.69 9.00
N GLY A 48 6.17 -3.53 8.39
CA GLY A 48 6.54 -3.22 7.01
C GLY A 48 5.48 -3.57 5.97
N LEU A 49 4.34 -4.14 6.37
CA LEU A 49 3.16 -4.32 5.53
C LEU A 49 2.16 -3.18 5.77
N LEU A 50 1.30 -2.91 4.78
CA LEU A 50 0.41 -1.75 4.82
C LEU A 50 -1.04 -2.19 5.04
N GLU A 51 -1.50 -2.22 6.29
CA GLU A 51 -2.87 -2.66 6.61
C GLU A 51 -3.95 -1.68 6.16
N ASP A 52 -3.65 -0.38 6.13
CA ASP A 52 -4.57 0.67 5.66
C ASP A 52 -4.54 0.76 4.13
N VAL A 53 -5.03 -0.29 3.48
CA VAL A 53 -5.04 -0.46 2.02
C VAL A 53 -5.92 0.59 1.34
N ASN A 54 -6.97 1.06 2.01
CA ASN A 54 -7.91 2.03 1.45
C ASN A 54 -7.56 3.50 1.77
N TYR A 55 -6.49 3.73 2.57
CA TYR A 55 -5.97 5.04 2.95
C TYR A 55 -6.96 5.89 3.79
N ASP A 56 -7.79 5.28 4.63
CA ASP A 56 -8.76 5.97 5.50
C ASP A 56 -8.21 6.29 6.91
N GLY A 57 -7.00 5.81 7.20
CA GLY A 57 -6.27 5.98 8.45
C GLY A 57 -6.66 4.98 9.53
N LYS A 58 -7.32 3.87 9.17
CA LYS A 58 -7.75 2.83 10.10
C LYS A 58 -7.75 1.45 9.43
N PHE A 59 -7.09 0.49 10.06
CA PHE A 59 -7.27 -0.90 9.68
C PHE A 59 -8.67 -1.41 10.10
N ASN A 60 -9.51 -1.71 9.12
CA ASN A 60 -10.87 -2.17 9.28
C ASN A 60 -11.33 -3.05 8.10
N PHE A 61 -12.58 -3.51 8.11
CA PHE A 61 -13.11 -4.37 7.05
C PHE A 61 -13.10 -3.72 5.66
N GLY A 62 -13.11 -2.39 5.59
CA GLY A 62 -12.97 -1.62 4.35
C GLY A 62 -11.67 -1.92 3.61
N ASP A 63 -10.57 -2.22 4.31
CA ASP A 63 -9.28 -2.54 3.71
C ASP A 63 -9.31 -3.89 3.00
N VAL A 64 -9.94 -4.89 3.63
CA VAL A 64 -10.14 -6.22 3.04
C VAL A 64 -10.94 -6.13 1.74
N VAL A 65 -12.04 -5.36 1.75
CA VAL A 65 -12.87 -5.14 0.57
C VAL A 65 -12.11 -4.39 -0.52
N TYR A 66 -11.33 -3.38 -0.14
CA TYR A 66 -10.55 -2.59 -1.08
C TYR A 66 -9.46 -3.43 -1.75
N LEU A 67 -8.71 -4.21 -0.97
CA LEU A 67 -7.68 -5.13 -1.48
C LEU A 67 -8.29 -6.09 -2.49
N PHE A 68 -9.38 -6.78 -2.13
CA PHE A 68 -10.06 -7.72 -3.01
C PHE A 68 -10.47 -7.09 -4.35
N ASN A 69 -11.06 -5.90 -4.31
CA ASN A 69 -11.53 -5.21 -5.53
C ASN A 69 -10.41 -4.68 -6.41
N ASN A 70 -9.19 -4.51 -5.87
CA ASN A 70 -8.06 -3.91 -6.57
C ASN A 70 -6.85 -4.84 -6.74
N LEU A 71 -6.99 -6.14 -6.43
CA LEU A 71 -5.92 -7.13 -6.50
C LEU A 71 -5.15 -7.06 -7.83
N GLU A 72 -5.86 -7.13 -8.97
CA GLU A 72 -5.22 -7.10 -10.29
C GLU A 72 -4.42 -5.81 -10.54
N ASN A 73 -4.96 -4.67 -10.09
CA ASN A 73 -4.31 -3.37 -10.23
C ASN A 73 -3.03 -3.31 -9.38
N LEU A 74 -3.11 -3.73 -8.12
CA LEU A 74 -2.00 -3.70 -7.16
C LEU A 74 -0.87 -4.68 -7.56
N THR A 75 -1.21 -5.84 -8.13
CA THR A 75 -0.21 -6.76 -8.66
C THR A 75 0.50 -6.17 -9.88
N SER A 76 -0.21 -5.43 -10.74
CA SER A 76 0.37 -4.85 -11.96
C SER A 76 1.39 -3.73 -11.69
N ILE A 77 1.24 -2.99 -10.59
CA ILE A 77 2.13 -1.86 -10.21
C ILE A 77 3.38 -2.32 -9.45
N GLY A 78 3.50 -3.61 -9.12
CA GLY A 78 4.70 -4.19 -8.50
C GLY A 78 4.83 -3.93 -7.00
N TRP A 79 3.71 -3.71 -6.30
CA TRP A 79 3.71 -3.45 -4.85
C TRP A 79 3.58 -4.70 -3.98
N THR A 80 3.76 -5.89 -4.56
CA THR A 80 3.71 -7.17 -3.84
C THR A 80 4.41 -7.16 -2.47
N PRO A 81 5.64 -6.62 -2.31
CA PRO A 81 6.32 -6.66 -1.01
C PRO A 81 5.59 -5.96 0.14
N PHE A 82 4.65 -5.06 -0.15
CA PHE A 82 3.89 -4.30 0.85
C PHE A 82 2.52 -4.91 1.19
N TYR A 83 2.05 -5.86 0.38
CA TYR A 83 0.72 -6.46 0.51
C TYR A 83 0.75 -8.00 0.50
N ASP A 84 1.93 -8.61 0.54
CA ASP A 84 2.16 -10.05 0.71
C ASP A 84 2.03 -10.44 2.19
N PHE A 85 0.79 -10.39 2.70
CA PHE A 85 0.45 -10.60 4.12
C PHE A 85 0.66 -12.04 4.57
N ASN A 86 0.66 -13.00 3.65
CA ASN A 86 0.92 -14.40 3.98
C ASN A 86 2.39 -14.82 3.74
N HIS A 87 3.23 -13.91 3.23
CA HIS A 87 4.63 -14.12 2.90
C HIS A 87 4.89 -15.28 1.94
N ASP A 88 3.99 -15.51 0.98
CA ASP A 88 4.14 -16.54 -0.05
C ASP A 88 4.87 -16.04 -1.32
N GLY A 89 5.19 -14.74 -1.35
CA GLY A 89 5.91 -14.08 -2.44
C GLY A 89 5.01 -13.61 -3.58
N THR A 90 3.69 -13.77 -3.47
CA THR A 90 2.74 -13.47 -4.55
C THR A 90 1.51 -12.74 -4.02
N LEU A 91 1.27 -11.52 -4.51
CA LEU A 91 0.03 -10.79 -4.20
C LEU A 91 -1.19 -11.46 -4.88
N ASN A 92 -1.99 -12.16 -4.08
CA ASN A 92 -3.13 -12.96 -4.52
C ASN A 92 -4.27 -13.02 -3.48
N PHE A 93 -5.26 -13.89 -3.68
CA PHE A 93 -6.39 -14.02 -2.76
C PHE A 93 -5.98 -14.50 -1.35
N GLY A 94 -4.86 -15.21 -1.22
CA GLY A 94 -4.25 -15.59 0.05
C GLY A 94 -3.98 -14.39 0.95
N ASP A 95 -3.58 -13.26 0.37
CA ASP A 95 -3.32 -12.02 1.10
C ASP A 95 -4.59 -11.37 1.61
N VAL A 96 -5.69 -11.45 0.85
CA VAL A 96 -7.01 -10.99 1.30
C VAL A 96 -7.45 -11.78 2.53
N VAL A 97 -7.23 -13.09 2.52
CA VAL A 97 -7.57 -13.97 3.66
C VAL A 97 -6.64 -13.70 4.85
N ALA A 98 -5.35 -13.44 4.61
CA ALA A 98 -4.41 -13.10 5.66
C ALA A 98 -4.75 -11.75 6.32
N LEU A 99 -5.00 -10.71 5.53
CA LEU A 99 -5.45 -9.40 6.01
C LEU A 99 -6.75 -9.51 6.82
N PHE A 100 -7.72 -10.32 6.36
CA PHE A 100 -8.96 -10.56 7.12
C PHE A 100 -8.71 -11.23 8.48
N LYS A 101 -7.71 -12.11 8.60
CA LYS A 101 -7.37 -12.79 9.87
C LYS A 101 -6.67 -11.88 10.88
N MET A 102 -6.18 -10.71 10.46
CA MET A 102 -5.53 -9.73 11.33
C MET A 102 -6.53 -8.82 12.04
N LEU A 103 -7.79 -8.76 11.60
CA LEU A 103 -8.88 -8.01 12.24
C LEU A 103 -9.22 -8.57 13.63
#